data_AF-A0A817Q6I8-F1
#
_entry.id   AF-A0A817Q6I8-F1
#
_cell.length_a   1.000
_cell.length_b   1.000
_cell.length_c   1.000
_cell.angle_alpha   90.00
_cell.angle_beta   90.00
_cell.angle_gamma   90.00
#
_symmetry.space_group_name_H-M   'P 1'
#
loop_
_entity.id
_entity.type
_entity.pdbx_description
1 polymer ?
#
loop_
_entity_poly.entity_id
_entity_poly.type
_entity_poly.pdbx_seq_one_letter_code
_entity_poly.pdbx_strand_id
1 'polypeptide(L)'
;MGSPLGPLLADIYLIHLEQQLMKKLKSNGLVYWKRYVDDTFAIVRNKANAEKLKTILNSFHPKIQFTYEEEKDNQLSFLDINITHATTVRCSQFSTTIYRKPSYTGLILKWTSFVPTHYKKSALSSMIYRAIRICSTHSLLHDEFMFIKDVALANGYPVNVIEQQIRKTLDRFYAKQNKPEMLPQSNTSKTIETKLSSEENTNKKEVLLIDIPYVGRPTTVLGKRLINLASNIQPHIHLQPIPRPPPSLQALFPRKDPIPNYLQSHLVYNIKCNDCDASYIGKTNRQAIRRFREHGAPQEQLIHTLSSPSTSTIITLPLPSL
;
A
#
# COMPACT_ATOMS: atom_id res chain seq x y z
N MET A 1 -3.32 12.82 5.88
CA MET A 1 -3.27 11.52 5.16
C MET A 1 -4.26 11.58 4.01
N GLY A 2 -3.84 11.42 2.75
CA GLY A 2 -4.76 11.42 1.60
C GLY A 2 -4.34 12.29 0.41
N SER A 3 -3.26 13.07 0.52
CA SER A 3 -2.63 13.65 -0.68
C SER A 3 -1.74 12.59 -1.33
N PRO A 4 -1.90 12.29 -2.63
CA PRO A 4 -1.08 11.31 -3.33
C PRO A 4 0.41 11.73 -3.36
N LEU A 5 0.70 13.03 -3.29
CA LEU A 5 2.07 13.56 -3.27
C LEU A 5 2.66 13.68 -1.87
N GLY A 6 1.83 13.58 -0.81
CA GLY A 6 2.28 13.79 0.57
C GLY A 6 3.46 12.91 0.98
N PRO A 7 3.36 11.57 0.83
CA PRO A 7 4.46 10.65 1.17
C PRO A 7 5.74 10.92 0.39
N LEU A 8 5.63 11.23 -0.92
CA LEU A 8 6.77 11.52 -1.77
C LEU A 8 7.51 12.78 -1.32
N LEU A 9 6.77 13.87 -1.04
CA LEU A 9 7.36 15.13 -0.58
C LEU A 9 8.00 14.96 0.80
N ALA A 10 7.38 14.20 1.70
CA ALA A 10 7.95 13.89 3.00
C ALA A 10 9.26 13.10 2.86
N ASP A 11 9.31 12.11 1.97
CA ASP A 11 10.51 11.31 1.72
C ASP A 11 11.64 12.15 1.13
N ILE A 12 11.36 12.99 0.11
CA ILE A 12 12.34 13.92 -0.46
C ILE A 12 12.94 14.83 0.62
N TYR A 13 12.09 15.37 1.50
CA TYR A 13 12.55 16.26 2.57
C TYR A 13 13.44 15.53 3.59
N LEU A 14 13.07 14.31 3.99
CA LEU A 14 13.89 13.50 4.91
C LEU A 14 15.20 13.04 4.26
N ILE A 15 15.22 12.74 2.95
CA ILE A 15 16.45 12.46 2.20
C ILE A 15 17.37 13.68 2.22
N HIS A 16 16.84 14.87 2.00
CA HIS A 16 17.62 16.10 2.07
C HIS A 16 18.25 16.31 3.46
N LEU A 17 17.47 16.12 4.53
CA LEU A 17 17.97 16.15 5.91
C LEU A 17 19.09 15.13 6.14
N GLU A 18 18.90 13.89 5.69
CA GLU A 18 19.89 12.82 5.80
C GLU A 18 21.20 13.21 5.10
N GLN A 19 21.13 13.73 3.86
CA GLN A 19 22.32 14.15 3.11
C GLN A 19 23.13 15.23 3.83
N GLN A 20 22.45 16.19 4.47
CA GLN A 20 23.11 17.28 5.20
C GLN A 20 23.76 16.81 6.51
N LEU A 21 23.09 15.92 7.25
CA LEU A 21 23.52 15.56 8.61
C LEU A 21 24.34 14.27 8.69
N MET A 22 24.28 13.37 7.71
CA MET A 22 24.84 12.01 7.85
C MET A 22 26.34 12.00 8.17
N LYS A 23 27.12 12.91 7.59
CA LYS A 23 28.56 13.05 7.91
C LYS A 23 28.77 13.40 9.39
N LYS A 24 27.98 14.36 9.89
CA LYS A 24 28.02 14.81 11.29
C LYS A 24 27.52 13.73 12.24
N LEU A 25 26.48 12.98 11.88
CA LEU A 25 25.98 11.87 12.69
C LEU A 25 27.03 10.75 12.82
N LYS A 26 27.68 10.37 11.70
CA LYS A 26 28.75 9.36 11.70
C LYS A 26 29.95 9.75 12.56
N SER A 27 30.40 11.00 12.47
CA SER A 27 31.49 11.50 13.33
C SER A 27 31.11 11.56 14.81
N ASN A 28 29.81 11.60 15.14
CA ASN A 28 29.29 11.57 16.50
C ASN A 28 28.83 10.17 16.96
N GLY A 29 29.31 9.09 16.30
CA GLY A 29 29.17 7.72 16.80
C GLY A 29 27.99 6.93 16.25
N LEU A 30 27.32 7.41 15.19
CA LEU A 30 26.39 6.61 14.39
C LEU A 30 27.15 5.54 13.59
N VAL A 31 26.77 4.27 13.75
CA VAL A 31 27.38 3.11 13.08
C VAL A 31 26.54 2.66 11.90
N TYR A 32 25.23 2.55 12.11
CA TYR A 32 24.28 2.08 11.10
C TYR A 32 23.04 2.97 11.10
N TRP A 33 22.49 3.21 9.92
CA TRP A 33 21.27 4.00 9.73
C TRP A 33 20.45 3.43 8.57
N LYS A 34 19.21 3.10 8.84
CA LYS A 34 18.20 2.78 7.82
C LYS A 34 16.87 3.41 8.19
N ARG A 35 16.24 4.02 7.20
CA ARG A 35 14.92 4.64 7.34
C ARG A 35 13.91 3.92 6.47
N TYR A 36 12.70 3.76 7.00
CA TYR A 36 11.53 3.31 6.29
C TYR A 36 10.42 4.34 6.49
N VAL A 37 10.18 5.17 5.47
CA VAL A 37 9.26 6.32 5.56
C VAL A 37 9.66 7.26 6.71
N ASP A 38 8.94 7.23 7.82
CA ASP A 38 9.14 8.04 9.03
C ASP A 38 9.96 7.30 10.11
N ASP A 39 9.93 5.98 10.14
CA ASP A 39 10.63 5.18 11.14
C ASP A 39 12.11 4.99 10.77
N THR A 40 13.01 5.17 11.75
CA THR A 40 14.45 5.00 11.57
C THR A 40 15.02 3.99 12.55
N PHE A 41 15.79 3.04 12.02
CA PHE A 41 16.63 2.13 12.80
C PHE A 41 18.08 2.59 12.77
N ALA A 42 18.66 2.82 13.95
CA ALA A 42 20.03 3.29 14.10
C ALA A 42 20.81 2.45 15.10
N ILE A 43 22.06 2.12 14.78
CA ILE A 43 23.02 1.53 15.72
C ILE A 43 24.02 2.61 16.11
N VAL A 44 24.20 2.81 17.41
CA VAL A 44 25.04 3.86 17.98
C VAL A 44 26.06 3.24 18.93
N ARG A 45 27.30 3.76 18.95
CA ARG A 45 28.39 3.17 19.76
C ARG A 45 28.15 3.15 21.26
N ASN A 46 27.45 4.15 21.79
CA ASN A 46 27.13 4.25 23.21
C ASN A 46 25.86 5.08 23.42
N LYS A 47 25.27 4.96 24.61
CA LYS A 47 24.05 5.68 24.99
C LYS A 47 24.23 7.20 25.03
N ALA A 48 25.38 7.69 25.50
CA ALA A 48 25.67 9.13 25.55
C ALA A 48 25.68 9.78 24.15
N ASN A 49 26.00 9.03 23.10
CA ASN A 49 25.96 9.51 21.73
C ASN A 49 24.52 9.59 21.21
N ALA A 50 23.57 8.79 21.70
CA ALA A 50 22.19 8.81 21.24
C ALA A 50 21.53 10.20 21.46
N GLU A 51 21.68 10.77 22.66
CA GLU A 51 21.17 12.12 22.96
C GLU A 51 21.87 13.21 22.15
N LYS A 52 23.18 13.06 21.89
CA LYS A 52 23.90 13.98 20.99
C LYS A 52 23.36 13.90 19.56
N LEU A 53 23.11 12.70 19.05
CA LEU A 53 22.54 12.50 17.70
C LEU A 53 21.14 13.09 17.62
N LYS A 54 20.28 12.88 18.62
CA LYS A 54 18.95 13.50 18.73
C LYS A 54 19.04 15.03 18.69
N THR A 55 19.97 15.61 19.43
CA THR A 55 20.19 17.07 19.44
C THR A 55 20.60 17.58 18.07
N ILE A 56 21.49 16.86 17.37
CA ILE A 56 21.90 17.20 16.00
C ILE A 56 20.72 17.11 15.03
N LEU A 57 19.92 16.06 15.11
CA LEU A 57 18.74 15.88 14.26
C LEU A 57 17.71 16.99 14.48
N ASN A 58 17.42 17.33 15.74
CA ASN A 58 16.45 18.37 16.12
C ASN A 58 16.93 19.79 15.84
N SER A 59 18.24 20.00 15.62
CA SER A 59 18.77 21.29 15.18
C SER A 59 18.45 21.62 13.72
N PHE A 60 17.98 20.66 12.92
CA PHE A 60 17.76 20.85 11.49
C PHE A 60 16.60 21.79 11.18
N HIS A 61 15.46 21.59 11.84
CA HIS A 61 14.26 22.38 11.57
C HIS A 61 13.34 22.42 12.80
N PRO A 62 12.86 23.60 13.23
CA PRO A 62 12.11 23.74 14.49
C PRO A 62 10.81 22.92 14.55
N LYS A 63 10.17 22.69 13.40
CA LYS A 63 8.90 21.94 13.32
C LYS A 63 9.08 20.42 13.20
N ILE A 64 10.31 19.91 13.11
CA ILE A 64 10.57 18.47 13.01
C ILE A 64 11.36 18.06 14.23
N GLN A 65 10.74 17.22 15.05
CA GLN A 65 11.32 16.74 16.29
C GLN A 65 11.44 15.22 16.23
N PHE A 66 12.66 14.74 16.33
CA PHE A 66 13.01 13.34 16.44
C PHE A 66 12.92 12.90 17.90
N THR A 67 12.31 11.74 18.07
CA THR A 67 12.32 10.94 19.29
C THR A 67 12.98 9.61 19.00
N TYR A 68 13.46 8.93 20.02
CA TYR A 68 14.04 7.60 19.87
C TYR A 68 13.61 6.71 21.03
N GLU A 69 13.58 5.42 20.76
CA GLU A 69 13.38 4.37 21.74
C GLU A 69 14.71 3.65 21.95
N GLU A 70 15.01 3.33 23.20
CA GLU A 70 16.20 2.54 23.55
C GLU A 70 15.86 1.07 23.61
N GLU A 71 16.85 0.25 23.30
CA GLU A 71 16.80 -1.18 23.55
C GLU A 71 16.51 -1.48 25.03
N LYS A 72 15.57 -2.38 25.28
CA LYS A 72 15.20 -2.86 26.62
C LYS A 72 15.29 -4.38 26.64
N ASP A 73 15.89 -4.93 27.68
CA ASP A 73 16.07 -6.39 27.83
C ASP A 73 16.75 -7.05 26.62
N ASN A 74 17.72 -6.34 26.01
CA ASN A 74 18.38 -6.72 24.76
C ASN A 74 17.43 -6.89 23.57
N GLN A 75 16.31 -6.17 23.56
CA GLN A 75 15.32 -6.20 22.49
C GLN A 75 14.92 -4.80 22.06
N LEU A 76 14.75 -4.64 20.75
CA LEU A 76 14.19 -3.44 20.16
C LEU A 76 13.26 -3.82 19.00
N SER A 77 12.06 -3.26 19.01
CA SER A 77 11.10 -3.47 17.93
C SER A 77 11.29 -2.44 16.83
N PHE A 78 11.28 -2.87 15.58
CA PHE A 78 11.32 -2.00 14.41
C PHE A 78 10.32 -2.52 13.37
N LEU A 79 9.27 -1.74 13.09
CA LEU A 79 8.13 -2.15 12.26
C LEU A 79 7.50 -3.46 12.77
N ASP A 80 7.48 -4.50 11.94
CA ASP A 80 6.95 -5.84 12.24
C ASP A 80 8.02 -6.81 12.80
N ILE A 81 9.22 -6.30 13.12
CA ILE A 81 10.38 -7.11 13.52
C ILE A 81 10.71 -6.81 14.99
N ASN A 82 10.86 -7.84 15.80
CA ASN A 82 11.51 -7.74 17.10
C ASN A 82 12.96 -8.20 16.94
N ILE A 83 13.90 -7.31 17.21
CA ILE A 83 15.33 -7.55 17.07
C ILE A 83 15.86 -7.84 18.46
N THR A 84 16.40 -9.04 18.66
CA THR A 84 17.05 -9.42 19.91
C THR A 84 18.56 -9.39 19.72
N HIS A 85 19.26 -8.66 20.58
CA HIS A 85 20.70 -8.62 20.64
C HIS A 85 21.22 -9.72 21.57
N ALA A 86 21.97 -10.68 21.02
CA ALA A 86 22.66 -11.70 21.79
C ALA A 86 24.15 -11.36 21.85
N THR A 87 24.63 -10.98 23.04
CA THR A 87 26.06 -10.82 23.28
C THR A 87 26.62 -12.14 23.81
N THR A 88 27.46 -12.80 23.02
CA THR A 88 28.30 -13.90 23.51
C THR A 88 29.72 -13.39 23.76
N VAL A 89 30.51 -14.16 24.52
CA VAL A 89 31.91 -13.83 24.86
C VAL A 89 32.79 -13.54 23.63
N ARG A 90 32.40 -14.01 22.43
CA ARG A 90 33.21 -13.88 21.19
C ARG A 90 32.52 -13.11 20.06
N CYS A 91 31.20 -12.95 20.08
CA CYS A 91 30.49 -12.23 19.02
C CYS A 91 29.19 -11.58 19.49
N SER A 92 28.87 -10.46 18.83
CA SER A 92 27.57 -9.81 18.87
C SER A 92 26.74 -10.35 17.72
N GLN A 93 25.61 -11.01 18.01
CA GLN A 93 24.70 -11.54 17.00
C GLN A 93 23.30 -10.99 17.20
N PHE A 94 22.61 -10.71 16.10
CA PHE A 94 21.20 -10.38 16.12
C PHE A 94 20.38 -11.60 15.75
N SER A 95 19.27 -11.80 16.48
CA SER A 95 18.18 -12.67 16.07
C SER A 95 16.93 -11.85 15.86
N THR A 96 16.04 -12.34 15.00
CA THR A 96 14.83 -11.61 14.62
C THR A 96 13.62 -12.51 14.76
N THR A 97 12.56 -11.96 15.36
CA THR A 97 11.23 -12.57 15.45
C THR A 97 10.17 -11.58 15.01
N ILE A 98 8.92 -12.02 14.89
CA ILE A 98 7.81 -11.15 14.52
C ILE A 98 7.36 -10.34 15.74
N TYR A 99 7.44 -9.01 15.63
CA TYR A 99 6.85 -8.11 16.61
C TYR A 99 5.33 -8.01 16.42
N ARG A 100 4.61 -7.97 17.53
CA ARG A 100 3.15 -7.78 17.57
C ARG A 100 2.84 -6.71 18.61
N LYS A 101 2.13 -5.66 18.20
CA LYS A 101 1.67 -4.62 19.12
C LYS A 101 0.74 -5.23 20.19
N PRO A 102 0.66 -4.66 21.40
CA PRO A 102 -0.28 -5.12 22.43
C PRO A 102 -1.76 -5.13 22.00
N SER A 103 -2.11 -4.32 20.99
CA SER A 103 -3.45 -4.29 20.39
C SER A 103 -3.72 -5.40 19.37
N TYR A 104 -2.76 -6.28 19.09
CA TYR A 104 -2.93 -7.38 18.14
C TYR A 104 -3.91 -8.42 18.71
N THR A 105 -5.06 -8.57 18.06
CA THR A 105 -6.15 -9.45 18.53
C THR A 105 -6.10 -10.87 17.96
N GLY A 106 -5.21 -11.16 17.00
CA GLY A 106 -5.22 -12.43 16.28
C GLY A 106 -6.41 -12.61 15.34
N LEU A 107 -7.21 -11.56 15.08
CA LEU A 107 -8.34 -11.66 14.16
C LEU A 107 -7.86 -11.67 12.71
N ILE A 108 -8.11 -12.76 12.00
CA ILE A 108 -7.97 -12.87 10.55
C ILE A 108 -9.34 -13.13 9.91
N LEU A 109 -9.42 -13.21 8.58
CA LEU A 109 -10.67 -13.59 7.91
C LEU A 109 -11.16 -14.94 8.44
N LYS A 110 -12.32 -14.98 9.12
CA LYS A 110 -12.85 -16.22 9.70
C LYS A 110 -13.11 -17.25 8.61
N TRP A 111 -12.90 -18.52 8.92
CA TRP A 111 -13.13 -19.60 7.96
C TRP A 111 -14.59 -19.68 7.48
N THR A 112 -15.54 -19.27 8.32
CA THR A 112 -16.98 -19.27 8.02
C THR A 112 -17.46 -18.02 7.28
N SER A 113 -16.62 -16.98 7.12
CA SER A 113 -17.03 -15.74 6.44
C SER A 113 -17.46 -16.00 5.00
N PHE A 114 -18.47 -15.26 4.52
CA PHE A 114 -18.94 -15.33 3.13
C PHE A 114 -18.01 -14.57 2.17
N VAL A 115 -16.78 -15.08 2.04
CA VAL A 115 -15.75 -14.56 1.15
C VAL A 115 -15.05 -15.72 0.43
N PRO A 116 -14.50 -15.49 -0.78
CA PRO A 116 -13.73 -16.50 -1.49
C PRO A 116 -12.67 -17.17 -0.64
N THR A 117 -12.56 -18.49 -0.75
CA THR A 117 -11.61 -19.30 0.04
C THR A 117 -10.15 -18.94 -0.22
N HIS A 118 -9.83 -18.41 -1.39
CA HIS A 118 -8.46 -17.98 -1.71
C HIS A 118 -8.03 -16.74 -0.90
N TYR A 119 -8.94 -15.83 -0.54
CA TYR A 119 -8.60 -14.70 0.34
C TYR A 119 -8.26 -15.16 1.76
N LYS A 120 -9.03 -16.12 2.30
CA LYS A 120 -8.76 -16.77 3.59
C LYS A 120 -7.38 -17.43 3.58
N LYS A 121 -7.11 -18.25 2.56
CA LYS A 121 -5.79 -18.89 2.36
C LYS A 121 -4.67 -17.87 2.16
N SER A 122 -4.94 -16.74 1.50
CA SER A 122 -3.97 -15.67 1.29
C SER A 122 -3.58 -14.99 2.60
N ALA A 123 -4.55 -14.70 3.47
CA ALA A 123 -4.28 -14.14 4.80
C ALA A 123 -3.34 -15.04 5.63
N LEU A 124 -3.60 -16.36 5.61
CA LEU A 124 -2.71 -17.33 6.23
C LEU A 124 -1.33 -17.38 5.55
N SER A 125 -1.30 -17.36 4.21
CA SER A 125 -0.05 -17.36 3.43
C SER A 125 0.82 -16.15 3.74
N SER A 126 0.24 -14.97 3.92
CA SER A 126 1.00 -13.76 4.26
C SER A 126 1.67 -13.87 5.62
N MET A 127 1.01 -14.48 6.62
CA MET A 127 1.62 -14.71 7.93
C MET A 127 2.81 -15.68 7.82
N ILE A 128 2.61 -16.79 7.10
CA ILE A 128 3.67 -17.79 6.86
C ILE A 128 4.86 -17.18 6.10
N TYR A 129 4.59 -16.42 5.04
CA TYR A 129 5.64 -15.77 4.26
C TYR A 129 6.42 -14.76 5.11
N ARG A 130 5.73 -14.01 5.96
CA ARG A 130 6.35 -13.08 6.92
C ARG A 130 7.25 -13.82 7.91
N ALA A 131 6.78 -14.93 8.47
CA ALA A 131 7.56 -15.77 9.39
C ALA A 131 8.86 -16.25 8.74
N ILE A 132 8.79 -16.79 7.52
CA ILE A 132 9.96 -17.27 6.78
C ILE A 132 10.98 -16.15 6.52
N ARG A 133 10.51 -14.93 6.25
CA ARG A 133 11.37 -13.78 5.92
C ARG A 133 12.01 -13.13 7.15
N ILE A 134 11.35 -13.20 8.30
CA ILE A 134 11.75 -12.46 9.50
C ILE A 134 12.45 -13.36 10.51
N CYS A 135 12.02 -14.60 10.72
CA CYS A 135 12.61 -15.46 11.73
C CYS A 135 14.05 -15.85 11.36
N SER A 136 15.01 -15.54 12.23
CA SER A 136 16.44 -15.76 11.95
C SER A 136 16.89 -17.21 12.09
N THR A 137 16.17 -18.04 12.87
CA THR A 137 16.53 -19.44 13.11
C THR A 137 15.35 -20.37 12.88
N HIS A 138 15.63 -21.64 12.60
CA HIS A 138 14.59 -22.66 12.40
C HIS A 138 13.73 -22.88 13.65
N SER A 139 14.31 -22.74 14.86
CA SER A 139 13.55 -22.84 16.12
C SER A 139 12.54 -21.69 16.23
N LEU A 140 12.97 -20.45 16.02
CA LEU A 140 12.08 -19.28 16.07
C LEU A 140 11.02 -19.31 14.97
N LEU A 141 11.37 -19.84 13.80
CA LEU A 141 10.42 -20.08 12.71
C LEU A 141 9.37 -21.13 13.11
N HIS A 142 9.78 -22.19 13.80
CA HIS A 142 8.87 -23.23 14.31
C HIS A 142 7.90 -22.67 15.34
N ASP A 143 8.39 -21.92 16.33
CA ASP A 143 7.55 -21.28 17.36
C ASP A 143 6.52 -20.35 16.71
N GLU A 144 6.95 -19.61 15.69
CA GLU A 144 6.09 -18.73 14.92
C GLU A 144 5.05 -19.51 14.09
N PHE A 145 5.38 -20.69 13.55
CA PHE A 145 4.41 -21.56 12.90
C PHE A 145 3.39 -22.16 13.87
N MET A 146 3.81 -22.51 15.09
CA MET A 146 2.87 -22.93 16.14
C MET A 146 1.90 -21.80 16.47
N PHE A 147 2.40 -20.59 16.67
CA PHE A 147 1.56 -19.41 16.85
C PHE A 147 0.57 -19.20 15.69
N ILE A 148 1.04 -19.27 14.44
CA ILE A 148 0.19 -19.09 13.26
C ILE A 148 -0.91 -20.16 13.21
N LYS A 149 -0.58 -21.40 13.58
CA LYS A 149 -1.53 -22.51 13.67
C LYS A 149 -2.60 -22.22 14.73
N ASP A 150 -2.22 -21.76 15.91
CA ASP A 150 -3.16 -21.41 16.99
C ASP A 150 -4.11 -20.28 16.58
N VAL A 151 -3.57 -19.23 15.96
CA VAL A 151 -4.37 -18.11 15.42
C VAL A 151 -5.35 -18.63 14.36
N ALA A 152 -4.91 -19.47 13.43
CA ALA A 152 -5.78 -20.00 12.39
C ALA A 152 -6.88 -20.90 12.95
N LEU A 153 -6.56 -21.74 13.94
CA LEU A 153 -7.53 -22.58 14.65
C LEU A 153 -8.57 -21.73 15.39
N ALA A 154 -8.15 -20.69 16.10
CA ALA A 154 -9.05 -19.75 16.77
C ALA A 154 -9.99 -19.02 15.79
N ASN A 155 -9.57 -18.86 14.53
CA ASN A 155 -10.40 -18.28 13.45
C ASN A 155 -11.19 -19.33 12.65
N GLY A 156 -11.21 -20.59 13.10
CA GLY A 156 -12.03 -21.69 12.57
C GLY A 156 -11.45 -22.41 11.35
N TYR A 157 -10.16 -22.24 11.04
CA TYR A 157 -9.54 -22.89 9.90
C TYR A 157 -9.37 -24.40 10.15
N PRO A 158 -9.74 -25.27 9.19
CA PRO A 158 -9.49 -26.70 9.29
C PRO A 158 -7.98 -27.02 9.33
N VAL A 159 -7.56 -27.93 10.21
CA VAL A 159 -6.15 -28.33 10.40
C VAL A 159 -5.48 -28.70 9.08
N ASN A 160 -6.14 -29.51 8.26
CA ASN A 160 -5.63 -29.94 6.96
C ASN A 160 -5.37 -28.76 6.00
N VAL A 161 -6.18 -27.70 6.07
CA VAL A 161 -5.98 -26.48 5.27
C VAL A 161 -4.77 -25.71 5.77
N ILE A 162 -4.58 -25.63 7.09
CA ILE A 162 -3.44 -24.93 7.71
C ILE A 162 -2.14 -25.61 7.28
N GLU A 163 -2.01 -26.91 7.54
CA GLU A 163 -0.81 -27.69 7.23
C GLU A 163 -0.50 -27.67 5.72
N GLN A 164 -1.54 -27.84 4.88
CA GLN A 164 -1.37 -27.74 3.44
C GLN A 164 -0.88 -26.36 3.01
N GLN A 165 -1.35 -25.29 3.67
CA GLN A 165 -0.95 -23.93 3.31
C GLN A 165 0.48 -23.61 3.77
N ILE A 166 0.91 -24.11 4.92
CA ILE A 166 2.30 -24.03 5.39
C ILE A 166 3.21 -24.69 4.37
N ARG A 167 2.97 -25.96 4.05
CA ARG A 167 3.75 -26.71 3.05
C ARG A 167 3.80 -26.00 1.70
N LYS A 168 2.65 -25.63 1.14
CA LYS A 168 2.58 -24.94 -0.16
C LYS A 168 3.32 -23.61 -0.18
N THR A 169 3.38 -22.91 0.95
CA THR A 169 4.04 -21.59 1.03
C THR A 169 5.54 -21.77 1.16
N LEU A 170 6.01 -22.74 1.96
CA LEU A 170 7.41 -23.14 2.04
C LEU A 170 7.95 -23.63 0.68
N ASP A 171 7.24 -24.56 0.03
CA ASP A 171 7.63 -25.09 -1.28
C ASP A 171 7.79 -23.97 -2.31
N ARG A 172 6.85 -23.03 -2.35
CA ARG A 172 6.91 -21.86 -3.26
C ARG A 172 8.04 -20.90 -2.91
N PHE A 173 8.35 -20.73 -1.62
CA PHE A 173 9.42 -19.86 -1.17
C PHE A 173 10.79 -20.38 -1.61
N TYR A 174 11.09 -21.64 -1.29
CA TYR A 174 12.38 -22.25 -1.61
C TYR A 174 12.53 -22.56 -3.09
N ALA A 175 11.45 -22.93 -3.79
CA ALA A 175 11.49 -23.09 -5.25
C ALA A 175 11.86 -21.78 -5.97
N LYS A 176 11.52 -20.62 -5.39
CA LYS A 176 11.92 -19.31 -5.94
C LYS A 176 13.39 -18.99 -5.69
N GLN A 177 13.94 -19.40 -4.55
CA GLN A 177 15.37 -19.21 -4.23
C GLN A 177 16.28 -20.12 -5.06
N ASN A 178 15.82 -21.32 -5.42
CA ASN A 178 16.60 -22.29 -6.17
C ASN A 178 16.54 -22.11 -7.70
N LYS A 179 15.97 -21.01 -8.21
CA LYS A 179 16.08 -20.70 -9.65
C LYS A 179 17.51 -20.23 -9.95
N PRO A 180 18.22 -20.82 -10.92
CA PRO A 180 19.57 -20.37 -11.27
C PRO A 180 19.53 -18.90 -11.70
N GLU A 181 20.35 -18.11 -11.02
CA GLU A 181 20.61 -16.71 -11.32
C GLU A 181 21.37 -16.66 -12.66
N MET A 182 20.71 -16.23 -13.74
CA MET A 182 21.41 -15.94 -14.98
C MET A 182 22.31 -14.71 -14.71
N LEU A 183 23.63 -14.92 -14.76
CA LEU A 183 24.62 -13.86 -14.57
C LEU A 183 24.34 -12.66 -15.50
N PRO A 184 24.36 -11.42 -14.99
CA PRO A 184 24.41 -10.24 -15.84
C PRO A 184 25.82 -10.15 -16.44
N GLN A 185 25.95 -10.41 -17.74
CA GLN A 185 27.18 -10.10 -18.46
C GLN A 185 27.34 -8.58 -18.59
N SER A 186 28.56 -8.14 -18.32
CA SER A 186 29.04 -6.77 -18.20
C SER A 186 28.91 -5.92 -19.48
N ASN A 187 28.43 -4.69 -19.28
CA ASN A 187 28.73 -3.43 -19.97
C ASN A 187 29.19 -3.48 -21.45
N THR A 188 28.39 -2.85 -22.32
CA THR A 188 28.93 -1.78 -23.18
C THR A 188 27.83 -0.77 -23.54
N SER A 189 28.16 0.50 -23.37
CA SER A 189 27.34 1.67 -23.69
C SER A 189 26.90 1.68 -25.16
N LYS A 190 25.58 1.74 -25.42
CA LYS A 190 24.97 2.27 -26.65
C LYS A 190 23.63 2.90 -26.25
N THR A 191 23.59 4.21 -26.07
CA THR A 191 23.14 5.21 -27.06
C THR A 191 21.70 4.98 -27.50
N ILE A 192 20.87 5.97 -27.18
CA ILE A 192 19.49 6.14 -27.60
C ILE A 192 19.45 6.22 -29.13
N GLU A 193 19.03 5.16 -29.81
CA GLU A 193 18.49 5.25 -31.16
C GLU A 193 17.36 4.25 -31.39
N THR A 194 16.32 4.78 -32.01
CA THR A 194 15.06 4.17 -32.41
C THR A 194 15.28 3.24 -33.61
N LYS A 195 14.80 1.98 -33.54
CA LYS A 195 14.26 1.13 -34.64
C LYS A 195 14.12 -0.30 -34.09
N LEU A 196 12.91 -0.82 -33.98
CA LEU A 196 12.21 -1.64 -34.99
C LEU A 196 12.93 -2.98 -35.26
N SER A 197 12.18 -4.06 -35.00
CA SER A 197 12.41 -5.49 -35.27
C SER A 197 13.60 -6.17 -34.59
N SER A 198 13.34 -6.98 -33.56
CA SER A 198 13.32 -8.46 -33.67
C SER A 198 13.31 -9.12 -32.27
N GLU A 199 12.21 -9.83 -32.00
CA GLU A 199 12.14 -11.08 -31.21
C GLU A 199 12.89 -11.16 -29.87
N GLU A 200 12.29 -10.61 -28.80
CA GLU A 200 12.53 -11.08 -27.44
C GLU A 200 11.40 -12.03 -27.01
N ASN A 201 11.78 -13.29 -26.89
CA ASN A 201 10.93 -14.41 -26.51
C ASN A 201 10.52 -14.28 -25.02
N THR A 202 9.45 -13.54 -24.74
CA THR A 202 8.69 -13.67 -23.50
C THR A 202 7.23 -13.89 -23.84
N ASN A 203 6.76 -15.13 -23.71
CA ASN A 203 5.34 -15.51 -23.76
C ASN A 203 4.58 -14.90 -22.56
N LYS A 204 4.56 -13.58 -22.44
CA LYS A 204 3.81 -12.88 -21.40
C LYS A 204 2.40 -12.69 -21.91
N LYS A 205 1.50 -13.58 -21.48
CA LYS A 205 0.08 -13.50 -21.81
C LYS A 205 -0.48 -12.14 -21.39
N GLU A 206 -1.30 -11.56 -22.24
CA GLU A 206 -2.05 -10.35 -21.92
C GLU A 206 -3.05 -10.68 -20.79
N VAL A 207 -3.05 -9.92 -19.70
CA VAL A 207 -3.91 -10.22 -18.54
C VAL A 207 -5.19 -9.39 -18.63
N LEU A 208 -6.33 -10.06 -18.79
CA LEU A 208 -7.63 -9.43 -18.77
C LEU A 208 -8.34 -9.71 -17.44
N LEU A 209 -8.70 -8.66 -16.71
CA LEU A 209 -9.40 -8.74 -15.43
C LEU A 209 -10.91 -8.60 -15.64
N ILE A 210 -11.71 -9.50 -15.07
CA ILE A 210 -13.17 -9.40 -15.09
C ILE A 210 -13.71 -9.42 -13.67
N ASP A 211 -14.44 -8.37 -13.30
CA ASP A 211 -15.17 -8.31 -12.03
C ASP A 211 -16.42 -9.21 -12.09
N ILE A 212 -16.58 -10.08 -11.09
CA ILE A 212 -17.78 -10.92 -10.94
C ILE A 212 -18.33 -10.83 -9.51
N PRO A 213 -19.66 -10.75 -9.31
CA PRO A 213 -20.24 -10.74 -7.98
C PRO A 213 -20.01 -12.09 -7.27
N TYR A 214 -19.58 -12.03 -6.02
CA TYR A 214 -19.38 -13.20 -5.19
C TYR A 214 -20.67 -13.63 -4.50
N VAL A 215 -21.26 -14.71 -5.01
CA VAL A 215 -22.46 -15.39 -4.49
C VAL A 215 -22.15 -16.82 -4.06
N GLY A 216 -20.88 -17.13 -3.77
CA GLY A 216 -20.44 -18.44 -3.29
C GLY A 216 -19.99 -19.39 -4.40
N ARG A 217 -20.47 -20.64 -4.34
CA ARG A 217 -20.09 -21.73 -5.28
C ARG A 217 -20.38 -21.39 -6.75
N PRO A 218 -21.50 -20.75 -7.12
CA PRO A 218 -21.75 -20.39 -8.52
C PRO A 218 -20.65 -19.49 -9.09
N THR A 219 -20.17 -18.50 -8.32
CA THR A 219 -19.09 -17.60 -8.75
C THR A 219 -17.80 -18.35 -9.04
N THR A 220 -17.42 -19.33 -8.19
CA THR A 220 -16.20 -20.12 -8.43
C THR A 220 -16.33 -21.07 -9.61
N VAL A 221 -17.51 -21.64 -9.85
CA VAL A 221 -17.76 -22.48 -11.04
C VAL A 221 -17.72 -21.63 -12.31
N LEU A 222 -18.41 -20.49 -12.32
CA LEU A 222 -18.41 -19.55 -13.43
C LEU A 222 -17.00 -19.06 -13.75
N GLY A 223 -16.24 -18.62 -12.74
CA GLY A 223 -14.87 -18.16 -12.93
C GLY A 223 -13.98 -19.21 -13.59
N LYS A 224 -14.07 -20.48 -13.17
CA LYS A 224 -13.33 -21.59 -13.80
C LYS A 224 -13.75 -21.82 -15.26
N ARG A 225 -15.06 -21.77 -15.54
CA ARG A 225 -15.57 -21.92 -16.91
C ARG A 225 -15.07 -20.80 -17.82
N LEU A 226 -15.08 -19.56 -17.33
CA LEU A 226 -14.57 -18.40 -18.06
C LEU A 226 -13.08 -18.55 -18.38
N ILE A 227 -12.26 -18.97 -17.40
CA ILE A 227 -10.83 -19.23 -17.61
C ILE A 227 -10.62 -20.28 -18.70
N ASN A 228 -11.34 -21.41 -18.62
CA ASN A 228 -11.21 -22.50 -19.59
C ASN A 228 -11.69 -22.10 -20.99
N LEU A 229 -12.78 -21.34 -21.09
CA LEU A 229 -13.28 -20.83 -22.36
C LEU A 229 -12.26 -19.85 -22.98
N ALA A 230 -11.73 -18.91 -22.18
CA ALA A 230 -10.74 -17.96 -22.63
C ALA A 230 -9.45 -18.67 -23.09
N SER A 231 -8.98 -19.69 -22.36
CA SER A 231 -7.80 -20.46 -22.78
C SER A 231 -8.00 -21.22 -24.09
N ASN A 232 -9.24 -21.61 -24.39
CA ASN A 232 -9.57 -22.34 -25.63
C ASN A 232 -9.73 -21.39 -26.83
N ILE A 233 -10.36 -20.23 -26.63
CA ILE A 233 -10.64 -19.26 -27.71
C ILE A 233 -9.39 -18.42 -27.99
N GLN A 234 -8.73 -17.92 -26.93
CA GLN A 234 -7.66 -16.95 -27.05
C GLN A 234 -6.50 -17.28 -26.09
N PRO A 235 -5.62 -18.25 -26.45
CA PRO A 235 -4.58 -18.77 -25.56
C PRO A 235 -3.55 -17.73 -25.08
N HIS A 236 -3.38 -16.64 -25.84
CA HIS A 236 -2.50 -15.52 -25.53
C HIS A 236 -3.07 -14.57 -24.47
N ILE A 237 -4.37 -14.68 -24.13
CA ILE A 237 -4.99 -13.94 -23.04
C ILE A 237 -5.06 -14.82 -21.79
N HIS A 238 -4.61 -14.27 -20.66
CA HIS A 238 -4.85 -14.81 -19.34
C HIS A 238 -6.04 -14.07 -18.71
N LEU A 239 -7.22 -14.68 -18.81
CA LEU A 239 -8.42 -14.17 -18.18
C LEU A 239 -8.40 -14.44 -16.67
N GLN A 240 -8.54 -13.40 -15.85
CA GLN A 240 -8.58 -13.51 -14.40
C GLN A 240 -9.88 -12.94 -13.83
N PRO A 241 -10.84 -13.80 -13.45
CA PRO A 241 -12.04 -13.37 -12.75
C PRO A 241 -11.72 -12.93 -11.31
N ILE A 242 -12.21 -11.76 -10.91
CA ILE A 242 -12.05 -11.17 -9.59
C ILE A 242 -13.42 -11.18 -8.88
N PRO A 243 -13.63 -12.06 -7.89
CA PRO A 243 -14.86 -12.06 -7.11
C PRO A 243 -14.92 -10.84 -6.21
N ARG A 244 -15.93 -9.98 -6.43
CA ARG A 244 -16.19 -8.79 -5.63
C ARG A 244 -17.40 -9.04 -4.74
N PRO A 245 -17.45 -8.47 -3.53
CA PRO A 245 -18.67 -8.52 -2.73
C PRO A 245 -19.81 -7.93 -3.57
N PRO A 246 -21.04 -8.48 -3.44
CA PRO A 246 -22.19 -7.88 -4.10
C PRO A 246 -22.33 -6.42 -3.66
N PRO A 247 -22.88 -5.55 -4.53
CA PRO A 247 -23.16 -4.17 -4.17
C PRO A 247 -23.93 -4.12 -2.85
N SER A 248 -23.56 -3.18 -1.98
CA SER A 248 -24.29 -2.99 -0.73
C SER A 248 -25.75 -2.68 -1.02
N LEU A 249 -26.66 -2.96 -0.08
CA LEU A 249 -28.07 -2.58 -0.22
C LEU A 249 -28.24 -1.09 -0.53
N GLN A 250 -27.31 -0.24 -0.09
CA GLN A 250 -27.30 1.19 -0.43
C GLN A 250 -27.12 1.47 -1.93
N ALA A 251 -26.38 0.63 -2.65
CA ALA A 251 -26.21 0.77 -4.09
C ALA A 251 -27.46 0.31 -4.87
N LEU A 252 -28.23 -0.64 -4.33
CA LEU A 252 -29.51 -1.08 -4.91
C LEU A 252 -30.67 -0.16 -4.52
N PHE A 253 -30.60 0.43 -3.33
CA PHE A 253 -31.60 1.33 -2.77
C PHE A 253 -30.90 2.59 -2.25
N PRO A 254 -30.58 3.56 -3.11
CA PRO A 254 -30.05 4.84 -2.66
C PRO A 254 -31.09 5.49 -1.73
N ARG A 255 -30.84 5.46 -0.42
CA ARG A 255 -31.74 5.98 0.61
C ARG A 255 -31.96 7.49 0.54
N LYS A 256 -31.26 8.19 -0.35
CA LYS A 256 -31.29 9.64 -0.49
C LYS A 256 -31.38 9.98 -1.97
N ASP A 257 -32.33 10.84 -2.31
CA ASP A 257 -32.37 11.44 -3.63
C ASP A 257 -31.04 12.16 -3.89
N PRO A 258 -30.46 12.00 -5.10
CA PRO A 258 -29.23 12.68 -5.45
C PRO A 258 -29.44 14.19 -5.32
N ILE A 259 -28.63 14.84 -4.48
CA ILE A 259 -28.65 16.29 -4.35
C ILE A 259 -28.12 16.87 -5.66
N PRO A 260 -28.88 17.72 -6.37
CA PRO A 260 -28.41 18.35 -7.59
C PRO A 260 -27.08 19.08 -7.39
N ASN A 261 -26.21 19.05 -8.40
CA ASN A 261 -24.85 19.57 -8.33
C ASN A 261 -24.76 21.03 -7.81
N TYR A 262 -25.76 21.88 -8.11
CA TYR A 262 -25.80 23.26 -7.60
C TYR A 262 -26.05 23.39 -6.09
N LEU A 263 -26.65 22.38 -5.46
CA LEU A 263 -26.91 22.34 -4.01
C LEU A 263 -25.85 21.55 -3.25
N GLN A 264 -24.90 20.94 -3.94
CA GLN A 264 -23.79 20.21 -3.30
C GLN A 264 -22.77 21.17 -2.70
N SER A 265 -22.12 20.74 -1.62
CA SER A 265 -20.97 21.39 -0.98
C SER A 265 -19.71 20.53 -1.14
N HIS A 266 -18.55 21.07 -0.78
CA HIS A 266 -17.25 20.37 -0.84
C HIS A 266 -16.78 19.95 -2.24
N LEU A 267 -17.27 20.65 -3.27
CA LEU A 267 -16.91 20.42 -4.66
C LEU A 267 -15.76 21.32 -5.14
N VAL A 268 -15.12 20.86 -6.21
CA VAL A 268 -14.19 21.65 -7.01
C VAL A 268 -14.94 22.15 -8.24
N TYR A 269 -14.81 23.45 -8.52
CA TYR A 269 -15.47 24.10 -9.64
C TYR A 269 -14.45 24.84 -10.49
N ASN A 270 -14.79 25.02 -11.77
CA ASN A 270 -14.02 25.80 -12.72
C ASN A 270 -14.89 26.93 -13.27
N ILE A 271 -14.44 28.16 -13.13
CA ILE A 271 -15.06 29.33 -13.75
C ILE A 271 -14.20 29.71 -14.95
N LYS A 272 -14.80 29.70 -16.14
CA LYS A 272 -14.13 30.18 -17.35
C LYS A 272 -14.51 31.62 -17.62
N CYS A 273 -13.53 32.44 -17.99
CA CYS A 273 -13.80 33.75 -18.57
C CYS A 273 -14.44 33.56 -19.95
N ASN A 274 -15.45 34.36 -20.28
CA ASN A 274 -16.04 34.32 -21.62
C ASN A 274 -15.19 35.07 -22.65
N ASP A 275 -14.44 36.08 -22.19
CA ASP A 275 -13.73 37.02 -23.06
C ASP A 275 -12.26 36.64 -23.27
N CYS A 276 -11.75 35.63 -22.56
CA CYS A 276 -10.38 35.12 -22.73
C CYS A 276 -10.20 33.68 -22.24
N ASP A 277 -9.03 33.08 -22.52
CA ASP A 277 -8.67 31.72 -22.10
C ASP A 277 -8.36 31.57 -20.59
N ALA A 278 -8.61 32.61 -19.78
CA ALA A 278 -8.41 32.53 -18.34
C ALA A 278 -9.46 31.62 -17.70
N SER A 279 -9.01 30.82 -16.73
CA SER A 279 -9.90 29.98 -15.92
C SER A 279 -9.49 29.98 -14.46
N TYR A 280 -10.49 29.91 -13.59
CA TYR A 280 -10.33 29.87 -12.14
C TYR A 280 -10.85 28.56 -11.59
N ILE A 281 -9.95 27.75 -11.02
CA ILE A 281 -10.31 26.50 -10.35
C ILE A 281 -10.35 26.77 -8.84
N GLY A 282 -11.53 26.58 -8.24
CA GLY A 282 -11.76 26.81 -6.82
C GLY A 282 -12.33 25.60 -6.11
N LYS A 283 -12.12 25.53 -4.79
CA LYS A 283 -12.83 24.60 -3.88
C LYS A 283 -13.79 25.38 -2.99
N THR A 284 -14.97 24.80 -2.73
CA THR A 284 -15.96 25.42 -1.82
C THR A 284 -16.41 24.46 -0.74
N ASN A 285 -16.51 24.95 0.50
CA ASN A 285 -17.22 24.25 1.59
C ASN A 285 -18.71 24.64 1.65
N ARG A 286 -19.13 25.69 0.94
CA ARG A 286 -20.52 26.13 0.82
C ARG A 286 -21.19 25.46 -0.38
N GLN A 287 -22.51 25.50 -0.43
CA GLN A 287 -23.29 25.07 -1.60
C GLN A 287 -22.80 25.79 -2.86
N ALA A 288 -22.68 25.06 -3.98
CA ALA A 288 -22.20 25.60 -5.26
C ALA A 288 -22.92 26.90 -5.64
N ILE A 289 -24.26 26.91 -5.58
CA ILE A 289 -25.07 28.09 -5.91
C ILE A 289 -24.69 29.33 -5.09
N ARG A 290 -24.38 29.15 -3.81
CA ARG A 290 -23.96 30.26 -2.93
C ARG A 290 -22.57 30.75 -3.31
N ARG A 291 -21.65 29.83 -3.62
CA ARG A 291 -20.30 30.17 -4.05
C ARG A 291 -20.28 30.89 -5.39
N PHE A 292 -21.12 30.47 -6.34
CA PHE A 292 -21.17 31.14 -7.65
C PHE A 292 -21.81 32.53 -7.57
N ARG A 293 -22.78 32.74 -6.67
CA ARG A 293 -23.29 34.09 -6.37
C ARG A 293 -22.21 35.01 -5.82
N GLU A 294 -21.31 34.49 -4.96
CA GLU A 294 -20.15 35.26 -4.47
C GLU A 294 -19.21 35.69 -5.61
N HIS A 295 -19.18 34.95 -6.71
CA HIS A 295 -18.43 35.27 -7.94
C HIS A 295 -19.26 36.07 -8.97
N GLY A 296 -20.44 36.55 -8.60
CA GLY A 296 -21.25 37.44 -9.46
C GLY A 296 -22.18 36.75 -10.46
N ALA A 297 -22.39 35.43 -10.38
CA ALA A 297 -23.28 34.73 -11.31
C ALA A 297 -24.78 35.06 -11.05
N PRO A 298 -25.57 35.42 -12.08
CA PRO A 298 -26.99 35.75 -11.97
C PRO A 298 -27.83 34.51 -11.66
N GLN A 299 -28.93 34.73 -10.93
CA GLN A 299 -29.75 33.67 -10.34
C GLN A 299 -30.35 32.70 -11.37
N GLU A 300 -30.62 33.16 -12.59
CA GLU A 300 -31.30 32.40 -13.65
C GLU A 300 -30.34 31.48 -14.42
N GLN A 301 -29.10 31.91 -14.68
CA GLN A 301 -28.09 31.11 -15.39
C GLN A 301 -27.58 29.93 -14.55
N LEU A 302 -27.64 30.05 -13.22
CA LEU A 302 -27.19 29.02 -12.28
C LEU A 302 -28.06 27.76 -12.27
N ILE A 303 -29.37 27.90 -12.53
CA ILE A 303 -30.31 26.76 -12.44
C ILE A 303 -30.27 25.93 -13.74
N HIS A 304 -30.13 26.58 -14.90
CA HIS A 304 -30.08 25.89 -16.19
C HIS A 304 -28.77 25.15 -16.45
N THR A 305 -27.63 25.74 -16.07
CA THR A 305 -26.31 25.19 -16.40
C THR A 305 -25.88 24.09 -15.41
N LEU A 306 -26.48 24.06 -14.21
CA LEU A 306 -26.16 23.11 -13.14
C LEU A 306 -27.19 21.99 -12.94
N SER A 307 -28.29 22.02 -13.69
CA SER A 307 -29.31 20.96 -13.71
C SER A 307 -29.00 19.86 -14.74
N SER A 308 -28.07 20.11 -15.68
CA SER A 308 -27.57 19.07 -16.57
C SER A 308 -26.63 18.11 -15.84
N PRO A 309 -26.82 16.79 -15.93
CA PRO A 309 -25.92 15.81 -15.32
C PRO A 309 -24.57 15.85 -16.05
N SER A 310 -23.59 16.56 -15.49
CA SER A 310 -22.21 16.45 -15.96
C SER A 310 -21.57 15.20 -15.35
N THR A 311 -21.06 14.31 -16.21
CA THR A 311 -20.20 13.18 -15.80
C THR A 311 -18.81 13.61 -15.31
N SER A 312 -18.51 14.91 -15.35
CA SER A 312 -17.26 15.52 -14.95
C SER A 312 -17.22 15.83 -13.46
N THR A 313 -16.12 15.47 -12.79
CA THR A 313 -15.87 15.78 -11.36
C THR A 313 -15.77 17.29 -11.06
N ILE A 314 -15.67 18.12 -12.10
CA ILE A 314 -15.54 19.58 -12.01
C ILE A 314 -16.75 20.22 -12.68
N ILE A 315 -17.52 20.95 -11.90
CA ILE A 315 -18.63 21.76 -12.39
C ILE A 315 -18.05 23.00 -13.09
N THR A 316 -18.39 23.20 -14.36
CA THR A 316 -17.90 24.34 -15.15
C THR A 316 -19.03 25.32 -15.43
N LEU A 317 -18.80 26.61 -15.21
CA LEU A 317 -19.74 27.66 -15.55
C LEU A 317 -19.06 28.81 -16.32
N PRO A 318 -19.74 29.40 -17.31
CA PRO A 318 -19.35 30.67 -17.90
C PRO A 318 -19.64 31.83 -16.93
N LEU A 319 -18.70 32.78 -16.80
CA LEU A 319 -18.99 34.08 -16.17
C LEU A 319 -19.90 34.89 -17.10
N PRO A 320 -20.93 35.60 -16.62
CA PRO A 320 -21.56 36.63 -17.43
C PRO A 320 -20.52 37.72 -17.72
N SER A 321 -20.53 38.23 -18.95
CA SER A 321 -19.87 39.47 -19.29
C SER A 321 -20.35 40.58 -18.34
N LEU A 322 -19.42 41.23 -17.65
CA LEU A 322 -19.68 42.36 -16.74
C LEU A 322 -20.33 43.54 -17.47
#